data_AF-A0A7X3KEM0-F1
#
_entry.id   AF-A0A7X3KEM0-F1
#
_cell.length_a   1.000
_cell.length_b   1.000
_cell.length_c   1.000
_cell.angle_alpha   90.00
_cell.angle_beta   90.00
_cell.angle_gamma   90.00
#
_symmetry.space_group_name_H-M   'P 1'
#
loop_
_entity.id
_entity.type
_entity.pdbx_description
1 polymer ?
#
loop_
_entity_poly.entity_id
_entity_poly.type
_entity_poly.pdbx_seq_one_letter_code
_entity_poly.pdbx_strand_id
1 'polypeptide(L)'
;MNPRAMQLIEFALQPLIGSSRGIQNVELIVSPESELAKCSSLMTRFGELEVRAGEYVPKGFSYIIGKPNLGIPRVFSWVVRKQTVIKDRAI
;
A
#
# COMPACT_ATOMS: atom_id res chain seq x y z
N MET A 1 -11.99 10.19 -1.23
CA MET A 1 -10.66 9.57 -1.35
C MET A 1 -9.74 10.46 -2.18
N ASN A 2 -8.52 10.72 -1.71
CA ASN A 2 -7.55 11.60 -2.40
C ASN A 2 -6.98 10.90 -3.67
N PRO A 3 -7.11 11.50 -4.88
CA PRO A 3 -6.60 10.90 -6.12
C PRO A 3 -5.10 10.57 -6.08
N ARG A 4 -4.31 11.37 -5.37
CA ARG A 4 -2.87 11.14 -5.20
C ARG A 4 -2.58 9.91 -4.34
N ALA A 5 -3.41 9.64 -3.33
CA ALA A 5 -3.27 8.45 -2.52
C ALA A 5 -3.52 7.19 -3.36
N MET A 6 -4.57 7.21 -4.20
CA MET A 6 -4.84 6.11 -5.13
C MET A 6 -3.65 5.86 -6.08
N GLN A 7 -3.08 6.90 -6.66
CA GLN A 7 -1.89 6.77 -7.52
C GLN A 7 -0.70 6.13 -6.80
N LEU A 8 -0.45 6.51 -5.53
CA LEU A 8 0.62 5.91 -4.74
C LEU A 8 0.36 4.43 -4.45
N ILE A 9 -0.90 4.08 -4.14
CA ILE A 9 -1.32 2.68 -3.93
C ILE A 9 -1.10 1.87 -5.20
N GLU A 10 -1.58 2.35 -6.35
CA GLU A 10 -1.45 1.66 -7.63
C GLU A 10 0.01 1.54 -8.09
N PHE A 11 0.83 2.55 -7.81
CA PHE A 11 2.27 2.49 -8.08
C PHE A 11 2.96 1.44 -7.22
N ALA A 12 2.63 1.38 -5.93
CA ALA A 12 3.17 0.39 -5.00
C ALA A 12 2.66 -1.04 -5.28
N LEU A 13 1.43 -1.18 -5.80
CA LEU A 13 0.83 -2.46 -6.21
C LEU A 13 1.45 -3.02 -7.49
N GLN A 14 1.77 -2.18 -8.47
CA GLN A 14 2.24 -2.60 -9.79
C GLN A 14 3.34 -3.68 -9.77
N PRO A 15 4.42 -3.56 -8.97
CA PRO A 15 5.44 -4.61 -8.90
C PRO A 15 5.00 -5.88 -8.13
N LEU A 16 3.95 -5.81 -7.32
CA LEU A 16 3.49 -6.92 -6.47
C LEU A 16 2.51 -7.87 -7.18
N ILE A 17 1.77 -7.35 -8.17
CA ILE A 17 0.73 -8.08 -8.92
C ILE A 17 1.30 -8.86 -10.13
N GLY A 18 2.64 -8.88 -10.31
CA GLY A 18 3.30 -9.52 -11.45
C GLY A 18 3.13 -11.05 -11.55
N SER A 19 3.00 -11.51 -12.81
CA SER A 19 3.02 -12.87 -13.43
C SER A 19 2.27 -14.05 -12.80
N SER A 20 1.90 -14.01 -11.52
CA SER A 20 1.17 -15.10 -10.85
C SER A 20 0.48 -14.68 -9.55
N ARG A 21 0.59 -13.42 -9.14
CA ARG A 21 -0.03 -12.90 -7.91
C ARG A 21 -1.22 -12.02 -8.25
N GLY A 22 -2.43 -12.54 -8.07
CA GLY A 22 -3.64 -11.72 -8.13
C GLY A 22 -3.79 -10.81 -6.92
N ILE A 23 -4.47 -9.67 -7.11
CA ILE A 23 -4.71 -8.64 -6.08
C ILE A 23 -5.36 -9.18 -4.80
N GLN A 24 -6.15 -10.24 -4.90
CA GLN A 24 -6.76 -10.93 -3.77
C GLN A 24 -5.75 -11.50 -2.77
N ASN A 25 -4.49 -11.68 -3.18
CA ASN A 25 -3.41 -12.21 -2.35
C ASN A 25 -2.62 -11.13 -1.62
N VAL A 26 -2.99 -9.86 -1.76
CA VAL A 26 -2.37 -8.75 -1.04
C VAL A 26 -3.42 -7.93 -0.29
N GLU A 27 -2.97 -7.22 0.73
CA GLU A 27 -3.80 -6.33 1.53
C GLU A 27 -3.04 -5.03 1.82
N LEU A 28 -3.79 -3.93 1.88
CA LEU A 28 -3.27 -2.62 2.26
C LEU A 28 -3.44 -2.44 3.76
N ILE A 29 -2.33 -2.31 4.46
CA ILE A 29 -2.31 -1.96 5.88
C ILE A 29 -2.12 -0.45 6.02
N VAL A 30 -3.02 0.19 6.75
CA VAL A 30 -3.02 1.64 6.98
C VAL A 30 -2.99 1.97 8.47
N SER A 31 -2.52 3.17 8.81
CA SER A 31 -2.69 3.71 10.17
C SER A 31 -4.18 3.79 10.55
N PRO A 32 -4.57 3.45 11.79
CA PRO A 32 -5.96 3.50 12.24
C PRO A 32 -6.58 4.91 12.14
N GLU A 33 -5.75 5.96 12.20
CA GLU A 33 -6.18 7.35 12.07
C GLU A 33 -6.43 7.79 10.61
N SER A 34 -6.06 6.96 9.64
CA SER A 34 -6.21 7.26 8.22
C SER A 34 -7.69 7.23 7.80
N GLU A 35 -8.09 8.11 6.89
CA GLU A 35 -9.41 8.02 6.26
C GLU A 35 -9.61 6.68 5.53
N LEU A 36 -8.52 6.09 5.03
CA LEU A 36 -8.55 4.77 4.38
C LEU A 36 -8.91 3.65 5.35
N ALA A 37 -8.68 3.82 6.66
CA ALA A 37 -9.02 2.83 7.67
C ALA A 37 -10.55 2.65 7.81
N LYS A 38 -11.35 3.60 7.31
CA LYS A 38 -12.82 3.53 7.27
C LYS A 38 -13.34 2.68 6.11
N CYS A 39 -12.49 2.32 5.17
CA CYS A 39 -12.84 1.50 4.02
C CYS A 39 -12.49 0.03 4.31
N SER A 40 -13.38 -0.90 3.94
CA SER A 40 -13.07 -2.34 3.93
C SER A 40 -12.25 -2.73 2.71
N SER A 41 -12.47 -2.05 1.59
CA SER A 41 -11.79 -2.29 0.32
C SER A 41 -11.70 -1.03 -0.53
N LEU A 42 -10.81 -1.05 -1.51
CA LEU A 42 -10.62 0.01 -2.50
C LEU A 42 -10.63 -0.58 -3.90
N MET A 43 -11.39 0.04 -4.81
CA MET A 43 -11.30 -0.30 -6.23
C MET A 43 -10.07 0.35 -6.84
N THR A 44 -9.17 -0.47 -7.38
CA THR A 44 -7.94 -0.06 -8.10
C THR A 44 -8.01 -0.53 -9.55
N ARG A 45 -7.11 -0.05 -10.41
CA ARG A 45 -6.97 -0.58 -11.78
C ARG A 45 -6.61 -2.06 -11.86
N PHE A 46 -6.16 -2.66 -10.76
CA PHE A 46 -5.81 -4.09 -10.66
C PHE A 46 -6.94 -4.93 -10.04
N GLY A 47 -8.06 -4.31 -9.67
CA GLY A 47 -9.20 -4.92 -8.99
C GLY A 47 -9.41 -4.38 -7.58
N GLU A 48 -10.20 -5.11 -6.80
CA GLU A 48 -10.52 -4.76 -5.41
C GLU A 48 -9.39 -5.14 -4.45
N LEU A 49 -8.89 -4.14 -3.70
CA LEU A 49 -7.84 -4.28 -2.70
C LEU A 49 -8.45 -4.22 -1.30
N GLU A 50 -8.24 -5.26 -0.49
CA GLU A 50 -8.66 -5.26 0.92
C GLU A 50 -7.83 -4.26 1.73
N VAL A 51 -8.49 -3.52 2.62
CA VAL A 51 -7.85 -2.57 3.53
C VAL A 51 -8.02 -3.02 4.97
N ARG A 52 -6.94 -2.93 5.74
CA ARG A 52 -6.94 -3.20 7.18
C ARG A 52 -6.24 -2.09 7.95
N ALA A 53 -6.81 -1.74 9.10
CA ALA A 53 -6.14 -0.89 10.07
C ALA A 53 -5.07 -1.72 10.80
N GLY A 54 -3.81 -1.27 10.75
CA GLY A 54 -2.72 -1.87 11.52
C GLY A 54 -2.46 -1.04 12.76
N GLU A 55 -2.72 -1.60 13.95
CA GLU A 55 -2.61 -0.89 15.24
C GLU A 55 -1.23 -0.26 15.49
N TYR A 56 -0.17 -0.86 14.92
CA TYR A 56 1.21 -0.40 15.06
C TYR A 56 1.70 0.48 13.90
N VAL A 57 0.81 0.89 12.98
CA VAL A 57 1.18 1.72 11.83
C VAL A 57 1.10 3.21 12.19
N PRO A 58 2.23 3.94 12.19
CA PRO A 58 2.24 5.35 12.54
C PRO A 58 1.37 6.19 11.58
N LYS A 59 0.83 7.29 12.09
CA LYS A 59 0.06 8.24 11.30
C LYS A 59 0.81 8.66 10.03
N GLY A 60 0.12 8.63 8.89
CA GLY A 60 0.68 9.02 7.60
C GLY A 60 1.47 7.93 6.88
N PHE A 61 1.58 6.73 7.46
CA PHE A 61 2.19 5.57 6.83
C PHE A 61 1.14 4.54 6.43
N SER A 62 1.46 3.80 5.38
CA SER A 62 0.75 2.60 4.95
C SER A 62 1.68 1.72 4.11
N TYR A 63 1.36 0.44 4.03
CA TYR A 63 2.11 -0.53 3.24
C TYR A 63 1.18 -1.60 2.69
N ILE A 64 1.62 -2.25 1.63
CA ILE A 64 0.96 -3.43 1.07
C ILE A 64 1.78 -4.65 1.48
N ILE A 65 1.09 -5.70 1.93
CA ILE A 65 1.72 -6.97 2.29
C ILE A 65 0.98 -8.14 1.63
N GLY A 66 1.72 -9.20 1.31
CA GLY A 66 1.13 -10.45 0.84
C GLY A 66 0.47 -11.22 1.98
N LYS A 67 -0.74 -11.73 1.72
CA LYS A 67 -1.42 -12.68 2.62
C LYS A 67 -0.58 -13.96 2.75
N PRO A 68 -0.59 -14.63 3.91
CA PRO A 68 0.10 -15.88 4.09
C PRO A 68 -0.56 -16.97 3.22
N ASN A 69 0.10 -17.35 2.13
CA ASN A 69 -0.30 -18.49 1.29
C ASN A 69 0.86 -19.49 1.22
N LEU A 70 0.54 -20.78 1.43
CA LEU A 70 1.50 -21.89 1.35
C LEU A 70 2.08 -21.95 -0.07
N GLY A 71 3.36 -21.57 -0.21
CA GLY A 71 4.11 -21.68 -1.47
C GLY A 71 4.38 -20.38 -2.23
N ILE A 72 3.89 -19.21 -1.77
CA ILE A 72 4.18 -17.92 -2.42
C ILE A 72 5.10 -17.08 -1.51
N PRO A 73 6.24 -16.55 -2.01
CA PRO A 73 7.08 -15.62 -1.25
C PRO A 73 6.27 -14.41 -0.78
N ARG A 74 6.42 -14.03 0.49
CA ARG A 74 5.79 -12.82 1.03
C ARG A 74 6.24 -11.60 0.22
N VAL A 75 5.28 -10.75 -0.14
CA VAL A 75 5.53 -9.48 -0.82
C VAL A 75 5.30 -8.32 0.14
N PHE A 76 6.01 -7.23 -0.10
CA PHE A 76 5.92 -6.03 0.72
C PHE A 76 6.24 -4.80 -0.12
N SER A 77 5.49 -3.71 0.07
CA SER A 77 5.79 -2.41 -0.52
C SER A 77 5.25 -1.27 0.34
N TRP A 78 6.04 -0.22 0.56
CA TRP A 78 5.58 0.97 1.26
C TRP A 78 4.69 1.84 0.34
N VAL A 79 3.58 2.32 0.88
CA VAL A 79 2.68 3.29 0.23
C VAL A 79 2.90 4.65 0.90
N VAL A 80 4.10 5.19 0.73
CA VAL A 80 4.45 6.49 1.30
C VAL A 80 4.80 7.45 0.19
N ARG A 81 4.44 8.72 0.38
CA ARG A 81 5.03 9.80 -0.42
C ARG A 81 6.51 9.80 -0.08
N LYS A 82 7.38 9.42 -1.03
CA LYS A 82 8.83 9.59 -0.86
C LYS A 82 9.05 11.03 -0.46
N GLN A 83 9.60 11.24 0.73
CA GLN A 83 10.10 12.54 1.12
C GLN A 83 11.22 12.83 0.12
N THR A 84 10.99 13.76 -0.80
CA THR A 84 12.08 14.31 -1.59
C THR A 84 12.99 14.98 -0.56
N VAL A 85 14.04 14.28 -0.14
CA VAL A 85 15.14 14.93 0.56
C VAL A 85 15.70 15.89 -0.46
N ILE A 86 15.31 17.17 -0.36
CA ILE A 86 16.02 18.24 -1.03
C ILE A 86 17.40 18.18 -0.36
N LYS A 87 18.37 17.57 -1.03
CA LYS A 87 19.76 17.78 -0.68
C LYS A 87 20.01 19.25 -1.01
N ASP A 88 19.89 20.12 -0.01
CA ASP A 88 20.55 21.41 -0.07
C ASP A 88 22.02 21.09 -0.35
N ARG A 89 22.43 21.32 -1.60
CA ARG A 89 23.84 21.45 -1.94
C ARG A 89 24.29 22.74 -1.27
N ALA A 90 24.66 22.66 0.00
CA ALA A 90 25.66 23.55 0.54
C ALA A 90 27.00 23.12 -0.08
N ILE A 91 27.56 24.01 -0.92
CA ILE A 91 28.92 24.56 -0.92
C ILE A 91 28.99 25.45 -2.17
#